data_AF-A0A966IUX9-F1
#
_entry.id   AF-A0A966IUX9-F1
#
_cell.length_a   1.000
_cell.length_b   1.000
_cell.length_c   1.000
_cell.angle_alpha   90.00
_cell.angle_beta   90.00
_cell.angle_gamma   90.00
#
_symmetry.space_group_name_H-M   'P 1'
#
loop_
_entity.id
_entity.type
_entity.pdbx_description
1 polymer ?
#
loop_
_entity_poly.entity_id
_entity_poly.type
_entity_poly.pdbx_seq_one_letter_code
_entity_poly.pdbx_strand_id
1 'polypeptide(L)'
;PIHIDATFTPLRPGLILNNPQRRLPEEQRRMFHDNGWEIVDAAQPAHNAPPALCYSSVWLSMNVLVLDPKTVCVEKSEVYQAEQMDKLGMNVIEVDLRDAYAFGGGLHCCTADVNRESVLEDYFPKLVG
;
A
#
# COMPACT_ATOMS: atom_id res chain seq x y z
N PRO A 1 7.95 8.10 8.03
CA PRO A 1 6.52 8.36 8.22
C PRO A 1 6.08 7.91 9.61
N ILE A 2 5.33 8.78 10.27
CA ILE A 2 4.67 8.51 11.55
C ILE A 2 3.47 7.57 11.33
N HIS A 3 3.00 7.46 10.09
CA HIS A 3 1.81 6.69 9.69
C HIS A 3 2.16 5.31 9.11
N ILE A 4 1.22 4.38 9.22
CA ILE A 4 1.37 2.97 8.83
C ILE A 4 1.20 2.73 7.32
N ASP A 5 0.55 3.64 6.60
CA ASP A 5 0.15 3.52 5.19
C ASP A 5 1.31 3.69 4.18
N ALA A 6 2.52 3.95 4.67
CA ALA A 6 3.78 3.82 3.93
C ALA A 6 4.72 2.76 4.55
N THR A 7 4.10 1.79 5.23
CA THR A 7 4.74 0.67 5.93
C THR A 7 4.02 -0.65 5.64
N PHE A 8 2.69 -0.68 5.71
CA PHE A 8 1.89 -1.88 5.59
C PHE A 8 0.51 -1.55 5.01
N THR A 9 0.22 -2.02 3.80
CA THR A 9 -0.95 -1.61 3.01
C THR A 9 -1.68 -2.85 2.46
N PRO A 10 -2.86 -3.20 3.02
CA PRO A 10 -3.72 -4.23 2.46
C PRO A 10 -4.17 -3.84 1.04
N LEU A 11 -4.03 -4.76 0.08
CA LEU A 11 -4.41 -4.50 -1.31
C LEU A 11 -5.78 -5.12 -1.65
N ARG A 12 -5.98 -6.37 -1.23
CA ARG A 12 -7.22 -7.12 -1.39
C ARG A 12 -7.25 -8.26 -0.37
N PRO A 13 -8.40 -8.92 -0.13
CA PRO A 13 -8.44 -10.10 0.74
C PRO A 13 -7.34 -11.11 0.36
N GLY A 14 -6.49 -11.42 1.34
CA GLY A 14 -5.37 -12.36 1.17
C GLY A 14 -4.07 -11.76 0.61
N LEU A 15 -3.98 -10.45 0.35
CA LEU A 15 -2.74 -9.83 -0.15
C LEU A 15 -2.44 -8.48 0.53
N ILE A 16 -1.23 -8.36 1.09
CA ILE A 16 -0.73 -7.13 1.70
C ILE A 16 0.63 -6.75 1.11
N LEU A 17 0.79 -5.46 0.87
CA LEU A 17 2.05 -4.82 0.53
C LEU A 17 2.78 -4.37 1.80
N ASN A 18 4.05 -4.74 1.94
CA ASN A 18 4.88 -4.43 3.11
C ASN A 18 6.12 -3.63 2.72
N ASN A 19 6.52 -2.66 3.52
CA ASN A 19 7.76 -1.94 3.33
C ASN A 19 8.95 -2.84 3.71
N PRO A 20 9.89 -3.11 2.79
CA PRO A 20 11.02 -4.01 3.06
C PRO A 20 11.98 -3.48 4.14
N GLN A 21 11.98 -2.18 4.42
CA GLN A 21 12.81 -1.55 5.46
C GLN A 21 12.12 -1.50 6.83
N ARG A 22 10.84 -1.83 6.92
CA ARG A 22 10.05 -1.78 8.16
C ARG A 22 9.20 -3.03 8.31
N ARG A 23 9.87 -4.19 8.26
CA ARG A 23 9.23 -5.50 8.32
C ARG A 23 8.51 -5.70 9.64
N LEU A 24 7.31 -6.27 9.56
CA LEU A 24 6.62 -6.79 10.73
C LEU A 24 7.45 -7.88 11.44
N PRO A 25 7.38 -7.96 12.78
CA PRO A 25 7.90 -9.10 13.53
C PRO A 25 7.30 -10.42 13.03
N GLU A 26 8.08 -11.50 13.10
CA GLU A 26 7.68 -12.81 12.56
C GLU A 26 6.42 -13.37 13.23
N GLU A 27 6.26 -13.14 14.53
CA GLU A 27 5.07 -13.54 15.28
C GLU A 27 3.79 -12.86 14.74
N GLN A 28 3.90 -11.62 14.28
CA GLN A 28 2.77 -10.88 13.71
C GLN A 28 2.50 -11.35 12.28
N ARG A 29 3.55 -11.65 11.49
CA ARG A 29 3.41 -12.22 10.15
C ARG A 29 2.68 -13.57 10.16
N ARG A 30 2.94 -14.39 11.18
CA ARG A 30 2.26 -15.68 11.35
C ARG A 30 0.74 -15.54 11.38
N MET A 31 0.20 -14.51 12.05
CA MET A 31 -1.24 -14.25 12.07
C MET A 31 -1.84 -14.10 10.67
N PHE A 32 -1.14 -13.40 9.77
CA PHE A 32 -1.56 -13.21 8.37
C PHE A 32 -1.44 -14.52 7.59
N HIS A 33 -0.29 -15.19 7.67
CA HIS A 33 -0.03 -16.44 6.95
C HIS A 33 -0.98 -17.56 7.37
N ASP A 34 -1.25 -17.71 8.67
CA ASP A 34 -2.20 -18.70 9.18
C ASP A 34 -3.59 -18.45 8.58
N ASN A 35 -3.97 -17.20 8.32
CA ASN A 35 -5.24 -16.81 7.68
C ASN A 35 -5.16 -16.71 6.14
N GLY A 36 -4.12 -17.26 5.52
CA GLY A 36 -4.01 -17.36 4.05
C GLY A 36 -3.61 -16.05 3.35
N TRP A 37 -3.09 -15.07 4.11
CA TRP A 37 -2.58 -13.84 3.53
C TRP A 37 -1.14 -14.00 3.05
N GLU A 38 -0.89 -13.48 1.86
CA GLU A 38 0.43 -13.25 1.30
C GLU A 38 0.91 -11.83 1.67
N ILE A 39 2.14 -11.73 2.15
CA ILE A 39 2.80 -10.45 2.44
C ILE A 39 3.93 -10.28 1.43
N VAL A 40 3.77 -9.35 0.51
CA VAL A 40 4.76 -9.05 -0.53
C VAL A 40 5.51 -7.76 -0.17
N ASP A 41 6.82 -7.77 -0.32
CA ASP A 41 7.61 -6.55 -0.13
C ASP A 41 7.35 -5.57 -1.30
N ALA A 42 7.16 -4.29 -0.98
CA ALA A 42 6.97 -3.23 -1.95
C ALA A 42 8.18 -3.11 -2.88
N ALA A 43 7.91 -2.77 -4.14
CA ALA A 43 8.95 -2.40 -5.09
C ALA A 43 9.77 -1.23 -4.55
N GLN A 44 11.03 -1.15 -4.96
CA GLN A 44 11.84 0.02 -4.62
C GLN A 44 11.17 1.28 -5.21
N PRO A 45 11.19 2.41 -4.48
CA PRO A 45 10.74 3.68 -5.05
C PRO A 45 11.52 3.98 -6.33
N ALA A 46 10.85 4.54 -7.34
CA ALA A 46 11.50 4.97 -8.57
C ALA A 46 12.44 6.17 -8.35
N HIS A 47 12.27 6.87 -7.23
CA HIS A 47 13.02 8.06 -6.86
C HIS A 47 13.90 7.83 -5.65
N ASN A 48 15.14 8.32 -5.72
CA ASN A 48 16.13 8.17 -4.66
C ASN A 48 16.03 9.25 -3.57
N ALA A 49 15.22 10.28 -3.78
CA ALA A 49 14.99 11.36 -2.83
C ALA A 49 13.51 11.77 -2.84
N PRO A 50 12.95 12.17 -1.67
CA PRO A 50 11.63 12.78 -1.64
C PRO A 50 11.70 14.19 -2.26
N PRO A 51 10.55 14.76 -2.71
CA PRO A 51 10.51 16.15 -3.16
C PRO A 51 11.02 17.12 -2.09
N ALA A 52 11.48 18.29 -2.52
CA ALA A 52 11.89 19.34 -1.59
C ALA A 52 10.76 19.65 -0.59
N LEU A 53 11.12 19.88 0.68
CA LEU A 53 10.20 20.19 1.78
C LEU A 53 9.23 19.04 2.17
N CYS A 54 9.33 17.87 1.54
CA CYS A 54 8.58 16.69 1.94
C CYS A 54 9.09 16.15 3.29
N TYR A 55 8.19 16.08 4.28
CA TYR A 55 8.47 15.49 5.60
C TYR A 55 8.26 13.97 5.65
N SER A 56 7.91 13.35 4.52
CA SER A 56 7.73 11.91 4.36
C SER A 56 8.94 11.27 3.66
N SER A 57 8.92 9.95 3.53
CA SER A 57 10.00 9.20 2.87
C SER A 57 9.67 8.90 1.40
N VAL A 58 10.69 8.50 0.63
CA VAL A 58 10.53 7.94 -0.73
C VAL A 58 9.51 6.81 -0.81
N TRP A 59 9.27 6.11 0.30
CA TRP A 59 8.21 5.09 0.44
C TRP A 59 6.77 5.61 0.35
N LEU A 60 6.53 6.89 0.04
CA LEU A 60 5.23 7.30 -0.47
C LEU A 60 4.87 6.59 -1.78
N SER A 61 5.86 5.99 -2.48
CA SER A 61 5.65 5.12 -3.63
C SER A 61 4.58 4.04 -3.40
N MET A 62 4.57 3.41 -2.22
CA MET A 62 3.62 2.37 -1.85
C MET A 62 2.32 2.90 -1.20
N ASN A 63 2.17 4.22 -1.07
CA ASN A 63 0.97 4.86 -0.53
C ASN A 63 -0.12 4.97 -1.61
N VAL A 64 -0.55 3.80 -2.07
CA VAL A 64 -1.52 3.61 -3.16
C VAL A 64 -2.96 3.71 -2.66
N LEU A 65 -3.89 3.99 -3.57
CA LEU A 65 -5.32 3.97 -3.26
C LEU A 65 -5.99 2.79 -3.98
N VAL A 66 -6.47 1.81 -3.22
CA VAL A 66 -7.27 0.71 -3.77
C VAL A 66 -8.71 1.17 -3.96
N LEU A 67 -9.22 1.11 -5.18
CA LEU A 67 -10.62 1.43 -5.50
C LEU A 67 -11.52 0.22 -5.26
N ASP A 68 -11.07 -0.95 -5.71
CA ASP A 68 -11.75 -2.23 -5.56
C ASP A 68 -10.70 -3.37 -5.51
N PRO A 69 -11.08 -4.63 -5.21
CA PRO A 69 -10.12 -5.73 -5.08
C PRO A 69 -9.28 -6.05 -6.34
N LYS A 70 -9.59 -5.44 -7.49
CA LYS A 70 -8.85 -5.57 -8.75
C LYS A 70 -8.24 -4.26 -9.22
N THR A 71 -8.62 -3.09 -8.71
CA THR A 71 -8.21 -1.79 -9.26
C THR A 71 -7.49 -0.94 -8.23
N VAL A 72 -6.31 -0.42 -8.61
CA VAL A 72 -5.46 0.39 -7.73
C VAL A 72 -4.93 1.62 -8.45
N CYS A 73 -5.00 2.76 -7.77
CA CYS A 73 -4.33 3.98 -8.22
C CYS A 73 -2.90 4.01 -7.68
N VAL A 74 -1.95 4.27 -8.56
CA VAL A 74 -0.51 4.40 -8.25
C VAL A 74 -0.02 5.74 -8.76
N GLU A 75 0.91 6.37 -8.05
CA GLU A 75 1.52 7.61 -8.54
C GLU A 75 2.30 7.32 -9.83
N LYS A 76 2.04 8.12 -10.87
CA LYS A 76 2.49 7.89 -12.25
C LYS A 76 4.01 7.74 -12.40
N SER A 77 4.79 8.50 -11.62
CA SER A 77 6.26 8.44 -11.70
C SER A 77 6.88 7.27 -10.94
N GLU A 78 6.12 6.56 -10.09
CA GLU A 78 6.56 5.38 -9.33
C GLU A 78 6.43 4.09 -10.16
N VAL A 79 7.10 4.07 -11.31
CA VAL A 79 6.97 3.04 -12.36
C VAL A 79 7.18 1.60 -11.87
N TYR A 80 8.10 1.39 -10.93
CA TYR A 80 8.35 0.06 -10.35
C TYR A 80 7.19 -0.43 -9.50
N GLN A 81 6.50 0.49 -8.81
CA GLN A 81 5.33 0.17 -8.02
C GLN A 81 4.13 -0.14 -8.92
N ALA A 82 3.97 0.61 -10.02
CA ALA A 82 2.95 0.33 -11.04
C ALA A 82 3.17 -1.05 -11.68
N GLU A 83 4.40 -1.37 -12.11
CA GLU A 83 4.73 -2.68 -12.68
C GLU A 83 4.51 -3.82 -11.67
N GLN A 84 4.83 -3.61 -10.39
CA GLN A 84 4.56 -4.61 -9.36
C GLN A 84 3.05 -4.85 -9.19
N MET A 85 2.23 -3.80 -9.17
CA MET A 85 0.78 -3.95 -9.01
C MET A 85 0.17 -4.71 -10.19
N ASP A 86 0.61 -4.43 -11.41
CA ASP A 86 0.19 -5.15 -12.62
C ASP A 86 0.54 -6.66 -12.52
N LYS A 87 1.78 -6.98 -12.12
CA LYS A 87 2.22 -8.38 -11.91
C LYS A 87 1.46 -9.11 -10.81
N LEU A 88 0.95 -8.38 -9.81
CA LEU A 88 0.08 -8.92 -8.75
C LEU A 88 -1.38 -9.11 -9.22
N GLY A 89 -1.68 -8.80 -10.48
CA GLY A 89 -2.99 -8.97 -11.12
C GLY A 89 -3.95 -7.80 -10.88
N MET A 90 -3.43 -6.62 -10.52
CA MET A 90 -4.24 -5.42 -10.34
C MET A 90 -4.29 -4.60 -11.64
N ASN A 91 -5.46 -4.04 -11.94
CA ASN A 91 -5.66 -2.99 -12.92
C ASN A 91 -5.08 -1.68 -12.36
N VAL A 92 -3.98 -1.21 -12.95
CA VAL A 92 -3.29 -0.02 -12.48
C VAL A 92 -3.84 1.23 -13.16
N ILE A 93 -4.24 2.21 -12.34
CA ILE A 93 -4.56 3.57 -12.77
C ILE A 93 -3.42 4.48 -12.33
N GLU A 94 -2.67 4.99 -13.29
CA GLU A 94 -1.61 5.97 -13.02
C GLU A 94 -2.20 7.36 -12.77
N VAL A 95 -1.80 7.98 -11.66
CA VAL A 95 -2.26 9.31 -11.26
C VAL A 95 -1.04 10.23 -11.10
N ASP A 96 -1.04 11.34 -11.82
CA ASP A 96 -0.01 12.37 -11.66
C ASP A 96 -0.26 13.15 -10.36
N LEU A 97 0.49 12.81 -9.31
CA LEU A 97 0.34 13.38 -7.96
C LEU A 97 1.69 13.71 -7.31
N ARG A 98 2.79 13.67 -8.07
CA ARG A 98 4.14 13.79 -7.49
C ARG A 98 4.35 15.10 -6.74
N ASP A 99 3.82 16.20 -7.27
CA ASP A 99 3.96 17.53 -6.65
C ASP A 99 3.28 17.61 -5.27
N ALA A 100 2.21 16.83 -5.05
CA ALA A 100 1.51 16.80 -3.76
C ALA A 100 2.33 16.11 -2.65
N TYR A 101 3.31 15.27 -3.01
CA TYR A 101 4.15 14.58 -2.02
C TYR A 101 4.93 15.58 -1.16
N ALA A 102 5.19 16.80 -1.63
CA ALA A 102 5.79 17.87 -0.84
C ALA A 102 5.00 18.15 0.46
N PHE A 103 3.69 17.90 0.49
CA PHE A 103 2.83 18.03 1.66
C PHE A 103 2.83 16.78 2.57
N GLY A 104 3.65 15.78 2.26
CA GLY A 104 3.90 14.62 3.11
C GLY A 104 2.97 13.43 2.91
N GLY A 105 2.10 13.45 1.89
CA GLY A 105 1.14 12.38 1.63
C GLY A 105 1.16 11.87 0.18
N GLY A 106 0.78 10.60 0.01
CA GLY A 106 0.48 10.00 -1.29
C GLY A 106 -1.03 9.88 -1.51
N LEU A 107 -1.44 8.98 -2.40
CA LEU A 107 -2.85 8.84 -2.81
C LEU A 107 -3.75 8.47 -1.62
N HIS A 108 -3.32 7.52 -0.78
CA HIS A 108 -4.07 7.14 0.43
C HIS A 108 -4.15 8.31 1.42
N CYS A 109 -3.02 8.97 1.72
CA CYS A 109 -3.01 10.09 2.66
C CYS A 109 -3.90 11.27 2.23
N CYS A 110 -4.10 11.47 0.92
CA CYS A 110 -4.89 12.56 0.37
C CYS A 110 -6.39 12.24 0.28
N THR A 111 -6.84 11.06 0.74
CA THR A 111 -8.23 10.61 0.61
C THR A 111 -8.78 10.07 1.93
N ALA A 112 -10.10 10.06 2.02
CA ALA A 112 -10.85 9.38 3.07
C ALA A 112 -12.05 8.70 2.41
N ASP A 113 -12.06 7.38 2.39
CA ASP A 113 -13.09 6.54 1.81
C ASP A 113 -14.35 6.53 2.69
N VAL A 114 -15.27 7.45 2.40
CA VAL A 114 -16.53 7.60 3.17
C VAL A 114 -17.54 6.49 2.92
N ASN A 115 -17.43 5.78 1.80
CA ASN A 115 -18.33 4.69 1.43
C ASN A 115 -17.62 3.70 0.50
N ARG A 116 -17.75 2.39 0.81
CA ARG A 116 -17.39 1.27 -0.07
C ARG A 116 -18.55 0.29 -0.10
N GLU A 117 -18.88 -0.21 -1.28
CA GLU A 117 -19.91 -1.25 -1.43
C GLU A 117 -19.36 -2.59 -0.97
N SER A 118 -19.73 -3.02 0.24
CA SER A 118 -19.33 -4.31 0.79
C SER A 118 -20.30 -4.79 1.87
N VAL A 119 -20.07 -6.01 2.37
CA VAL A 119 -20.63 -6.50 3.64
C VAL A 119 -19.53 -6.58 4.70
N LEU A 120 -19.92 -6.70 5.97
CA LEU A 120 -18.97 -6.92 7.06
C LEU A 120 -18.50 -8.39 7.03
N GLU A 121 -17.19 -8.60 6.89
CA GLU A 121 -16.58 -9.92 6.76
C GLU A 121 -15.41 -10.07 7.75
N ASP A 122 -15.17 -11.31 8.20
CA ASP A 122 -14.00 -11.68 8.99
C ASP A 122 -12.93 -12.31 8.08
N TYR A 123 -11.81 -11.60 7.91
CA TYR A 123 -10.66 -12.08 7.13
C TYR A 123 -9.60 -12.82 7.97
N PHE A 124 -9.85 -13.01 9.26
CA PHE A 124 -8.96 -13.71 10.18
C PHE A 124 -9.68 -14.76 11.05
N PRO A 125 -10.45 -15.69 10.45
CA PRO A 125 -11.27 -16.65 11.21
C PRO A 125 -10.46 -17.63 12.08
N LYS A 126 -9.13 -17.73 11.89
CA LYS A 126 -8.25 -18.56 12.71
C LYS A 126 -7.67 -17.83 13.92
N LEU A 127 -7.94 -16.53 14.08
CA LEU A 127 -7.64 -15.82 15.31
C LEU A 127 -8.66 -16.22 16.38
N VAL A 128 -8.29 -17.22 17.18
CA VAL A 128 -9.02 -17.53 18.41
C VAL A 128 -8.54 -16.55 19.48
N GLY A 129 -9.44 -15.68 19.94
CA GLY A 129 -9.21 -14.79 21.08
C GLY A 129 -9.21 -15.52 22.42
#